data_AF-A0A3D0SND0-F1
#
_entry.id   AF-A0A3D0SND0-F1
#
_cell.length_a   1.000
_cell.length_b   1.000
_cell.length_c   1.000
_cell.angle_alpha   90.00
_cell.angle_beta   90.00
_cell.angle_gamma   90.00
#
_symmetry.space_group_name_H-M   'P 1'
#
loop_
_entity.id
_entity.type
_entity.pdbx_description
1 polymer ?
#
loop_
_entity_poly.entity_id
_entity_poly.type
_entity_poly.pdbx_seq_one_letter_code
_entity_poly.pdbx_strand_id
1 'polypeptide(L)'
;MSEETIQLYQKRIQIHPRSVKGTFRNLKTGILALALTIYFLLPWLRWERPNAPDQAVLYDLPGRHFYIFGLTIQVQDIFWL
;
A
#
# COMPACT_ATOMS: atom_id res chain seq x y z
N MET A 1 29.75 -58.69 5.93
CA MET A 1 30.44 -57.57 5.27
C MET A 1 29.48 -56.39 5.36
N SER A 2 29.67 -55.46 6.30
CA SER A 2 28.79 -54.29 6.43
C SER A 2 29.15 -53.29 5.33
N GLU A 3 28.20 -52.99 4.46
CA GLU A 3 28.38 -51.99 3.40
C GLU A 3 28.48 -50.61 4.04
N GLU A 4 29.65 -49.97 3.95
CA GLU A 4 29.82 -48.57 4.34
C GLU A 4 29.18 -47.67 3.27
N THR A 5 28.01 -47.12 3.58
CA THR A 5 27.32 -46.17 2.70
C THR A 5 28.08 -44.85 2.67
N ILE A 6 28.82 -44.60 1.59
CA ILE A 6 29.55 -43.34 1.36
C ILE A 6 28.52 -42.21 1.19
N GLN A 7 28.50 -41.25 2.11
CA GLN A 7 27.63 -40.07 1.99
C GLN A 7 28.21 -39.09 0.96
N LEU A 8 27.65 -39.11 -0.26
CA LEU A 8 28.11 -38.29 -1.40
C LEU A 8 27.62 -36.83 -1.38
N TYR A 9 26.70 -36.48 -0.49
CA TYR A 9 26.06 -35.16 -0.47
C TYR A 9 26.03 -34.53 0.93
N GLN A 10 26.45 -33.27 1.01
CA GLN A 10 26.36 -32.45 2.21
C GLN A 10 24.88 -32.19 2.54
N LYS A 11 24.47 -32.47 3.79
CA LYS A 11 23.13 -32.17 4.27
C LYS A 11 22.85 -30.66 4.18
N ARG A 12 21.71 -30.28 3.60
CA ARG A 12 21.32 -28.87 3.43
C ARG A 12 21.20 -28.18 4.78
N ILE A 13 21.90 -27.05 4.94
CA ILE A 13 21.74 -26.18 6.10
C ILE A 13 20.38 -25.48 5.98
N GLN A 14 19.55 -25.59 7.01
CA GLN A 14 18.29 -24.86 7.06
C GLN A 14 18.57 -23.38 7.27
N ILE A 15 18.12 -22.54 6.34
CA ILE A 15 18.23 -21.09 6.44
C ILE A 15 16.97 -20.61 7.15
N HIS A 16 17.13 -20.07 8.35
CA HIS A 16 16.04 -19.46 9.10
C HIS A 16 16.09 -17.94 8.97
N PRO A 17 14.94 -17.27 8.88
CA PRO A 17 14.90 -15.81 8.88
C PRO A 17 15.46 -15.26 10.19
N ARG A 18 16.42 -14.35 10.10
CA ARG A 18 16.95 -13.64 11.27
C ARG A 18 16.03 -12.48 11.63
N SER A 19 15.71 -12.33 12.92
CA SER A 19 15.04 -11.12 13.39
C SER A 19 15.94 -9.90 13.18
N VAL A 20 15.51 -8.97 12.35
CA VAL A 20 16.19 -7.69 12.12
C VAL A 20 15.58 -6.63 13.02
N LYS A 21 16.41 -5.93 13.81
CA LYS A 21 16.02 -4.77 14.63
C LYS A 21 16.83 -3.55 14.20
N GLY A 22 16.22 -2.37 14.23
CA GLY A 22 16.92 -1.11 13.92
C GLY A 22 16.01 -0.03 13.35
N THR A 23 16.57 1.16 13.17
CA THR A 23 15.88 2.36 12.69
C THR A 23 15.22 2.14 11.33
N PHE A 24 15.94 1.61 10.34
CA PHE A 24 15.40 1.35 9.00
C PHE A 24 14.27 0.31 8.98
N ARG A 25 14.33 -0.70 9.87
CA ARG A 25 13.25 -1.70 9.99
C ARG A 25 11.98 -1.05 10.50
N ASN A 26 12.10 -0.23 11.54
CA ASN A 26 10.98 0.50 12.14
C ASN A 26 10.41 1.54 11.16
N LEU A 27 11.26 2.24 10.42
CA LEU A 27 10.85 3.18 9.38
C LEU A 27 10.06 2.47 8.28
N LYS A 28 10.57 1.35 7.74
CA LYS A 28 9.86 0.55 6.73
C LYS A 28 8.48 0.13 7.23
N THR A 29 8.39 -0.40 8.45
CA THR A 29 7.11 -0.83 9.01
C THR A 29 6.19 0.34 9.31
N GLY A 30 6.72 1.48 9.73
CA GLY A 30 5.96 2.71 9.95
C GLY A 30 5.37 3.27 8.67
N ILE A 31 6.17 3.35 7.59
CA ILE A 31 5.69 3.77 6.27
C ILE A 31 4.61 2.81 5.75
N LEU A 32 4.82 1.50 5.88
CA LEU A 32 3.83 0.51 5.50
C LEU A 32 2.52 0.71 6.27
N ALA A 33 2.58 0.84 7.60
CA ALA A 33 1.40 1.06 8.43
C ALA A 33 0.69 2.37 8.07
N LEU A 34 1.43 3.45 7.83
CA LEU A 34 0.89 4.74 7.40
C LEU A 34 0.17 4.62 6.04
N ALA A 35 0.82 4.02 5.05
CA ALA A 35 0.24 3.82 3.73
C ALA A 35 -1.04 2.99 3.77
N LEU A 36 -1.04 1.91 4.56
CA LEU A 36 -2.25 1.09 4.77
C LEU A 36 -3.34 1.87 5.48
N THR A 37 -3.00 2.65 6.50
CA THR A 37 -3.95 3.51 7.22
C THR A 37 -4.61 4.50 6.26
N ILE A 38 -3.82 5.18 5.42
CA ILE A 38 -4.37 6.11 4.43
C ILE A 38 -5.25 5.34 3.43
N TYR A 39 -4.77 4.24 2.86
CA TYR A 39 -5.53 3.46 1.89
C TYR A 39 -6.90 3.01 2.42
N PHE A 40 -6.95 2.53 3.66
CA PHE A 40 -8.18 2.02 4.28
C PHE A 40 -9.03 3.07 4.98
N LEU A 41 -8.54 4.28 5.25
CA LEU A 41 -9.36 5.31 5.91
C LEU A 41 -9.82 6.41 4.96
N LEU A 42 -9.06 6.68 3.90
CA LEU A 42 -9.33 7.77 2.96
C LEU A 42 -10.74 7.71 2.33
N PRO A 43 -11.30 6.54 1.96
CA PRO A 43 -12.68 6.47 1.41
C PRO A 43 -13.77 6.82 2.42
N TRP A 44 -13.51 6.64 3.72
CA TRP A 44 -14.47 6.94 4.80
C TRP A 44 -14.30 8.35 5.37
N LEU A 45 -13.26 9.06 4.95
CA LEU A 45 -13.04 10.43 5.37
C LEU A 45 -14.11 11.32 4.73
N ARG A 46 -14.94 11.94 5.57
CA ARG A 46 -15.97 12.87 5.12
C ARG A 46 -15.37 14.22 4.78
N TRP A 47 -15.90 14.86 3.75
CA TRP A 47 -15.51 16.16 3.24
C TRP A 47 -16.72 16.89 2.68
N GLU A 48 -17.24 17.84 3.46
CA GLU A 48 -18.49 18.52 3.15
C GLU A 48 -18.36 19.45 1.93
N ARG A 49 -19.34 19.37 1.02
CA ARG A 49 -19.42 20.21 -0.18
C ARG A 49 -20.88 20.60 -0.44
N PRO A 50 -21.16 21.83 -0.89
CA PRO A 50 -22.54 22.30 -1.07
C PRO A 50 -23.38 21.51 -2.09
N ASN A 51 -22.76 21.03 -3.18
CA ASN A 51 -23.46 20.42 -4.33
C ASN A 51 -22.81 19.11 -4.81
N ALA A 52 -22.09 18.41 -3.93
CA ALA A 52 -21.39 17.17 -4.27
C ALA A 52 -21.45 16.18 -3.09
N PRO A 53 -21.24 14.88 -3.33
CA PRO A 53 -21.15 13.89 -2.26
C PRO A 53 -20.09 14.29 -1.22
N ASP A 54 -20.24 13.85 0.02
CA ASP A 54 -19.43 14.27 1.16
C ASP A 54 -18.19 13.39 1.39
N GLN A 55 -17.64 12.77 0.34
CA GLN A 55 -16.47 11.88 0.46
C GLN A 55 -15.17 12.60 0.09
N ALA A 56 -14.11 12.50 0.91
CA ALA A 56 -12.86 13.22 0.68
C ALA A 56 -12.24 12.94 -0.69
N VAL A 57 -12.15 11.68 -1.11
CA VAL A 57 -11.70 11.32 -2.45
C VAL A 57 -12.78 10.51 -3.15
N LEU A 58 -13.36 11.07 -4.21
CA LEU A 58 -14.42 10.45 -4.99
C LEU A 58 -14.18 10.65 -6.48
N TYR A 59 -14.40 9.61 -7.26
CA TYR A 59 -14.41 9.69 -8.71
C TYR A 59 -15.84 9.51 -9.24
N ASP A 60 -16.39 10.59 -9.79
CA ASP A 60 -17.70 10.59 -10.45
C ASP A 60 -17.52 10.41 -11.97
N LEU A 61 -17.75 9.19 -12.43
CA LEU A 61 -17.68 8.79 -13.84
C LEU A 61 -18.79 9.45 -14.69
N PRO A 62 -20.08 9.38 -14.30
CA PRO A 62 -21.15 10.07 -15.02
C PRO A 62 -20.92 11.57 -15.20
N GLY A 63 -20.54 12.28 -14.14
CA GLY A 63 -20.30 13.72 -14.19
C GLY A 63 -18.94 14.11 -14.77
N ARG A 64 -18.00 13.17 -14.92
CA ARG A 64 -16.59 13.42 -15.29
C ARG A 64 -15.87 14.37 -14.32
N HIS A 65 -16.17 14.22 -13.03
CA HIS A 65 -15.57 14.99 -11.95
C HIS A 65 -14.69 14.10 -11.09
N PHE A 66 -13.48 14.59 -10.77
CA PHE A 66 -12.63 14.02 -9.74
C PHE A 66 -12.65 14.94 -8.53
N TYR A 67 -13.11 14.43 -7.40
CA TYR A 67 -13.12 15.15 -6.13
C TYR A 67 -11.94 14.67 -5.30
N ILE A 68 -11.03 15.59 -4.96
CA ILE A 68 -9.87 15.37 -4.10
C ILE A 68 -9.88 16.48 -3.05
N PHE A 69 -10.46 16.17 -1.88
CA PHE A 69 -10.73 17.10 -0.79
C PHE A 69 -11.54 18.32 -1.28
N GLY A 70 -10.99 19.54 -1.15
CA GLY A 70 -11.57 20.79 -1.66
C GLY A 70 -11.30 21.04 -3.14
N LEU A 71 -10.49 20.21 -3.78
CA LEU A 71 -10.11 20.35 -5.18
C LEU A 71 -11.09 19.51 -6.03
N THR A 72 -11.73 20.16 -6.98
CA THR A 72 -12.59 19.51 -7.97
C THR A 72 -11.93 19.67 -9.33
N ILE A 73 -11.57 18.56 -9.96
CA ILE A 73 -10.95 18.53 -11.29
C ILE A 73 -11.98 18.02 -12.28
N GLN A 74 -12.22 18.78 -13.36
CA GLN A 74 -13.01 18.29 -14.49
C GLN A 74 -12.07 17.69 -15.54
N VAL A 75 -12.55 16.69 -16.27
CA VAL A 75 -11.77 16.07 -17.36
C VAL A 75 -11.25 17.11 -18.37
N GLN A 76 -12.02 18.15 -18.67
CA GLN A 76 -11.61 19.23 -19.57
C GLN A 76 -10.39 20.02 -19.06
N ASP A 77 -10.22 20.15 -17.74
CA ASP A 77 -9.11 20.89 -17.14
C ASP A 77 -7.79 20.12 -17.30
N ILE A 78 -7.85 18.78 -17.37
CA ILE A 78 -6.67 17.92 -17.57
C ILE A 78 -6.14 18.04 -19.00
N PHE A 79 -7.02 18.21 -19.98
CA PHE A 79 -6.62 18.30 -21.39
C PHE A 79 -6.06 19.67 -21.79
N TRP A 80 -6.34 20.72 -21.00
CA TRP A 80 -5.92 22.09 -21.29
C TRP A 80 -4.64 22.54 -20.55
N LEU A 81 -4.09 21.71 -19.65
CA LEU A 81 -2.93 22.02 -18.81
C LEU A 81 -1.61 21.41 -19.31
#